data_AF-A0A7K1BEK1-F1
#
_entry.id   AF-A0A7K1BEK1-F1
#
_cell.length_a   1.000
_cell.length_b   1.000
_cell.length_c   1.000
_cell.angle_alpha   90.00
_cell.angle_beta   90.00
_cell.angle_gamma   90.00
#
_symmetry.space_group_name_H-M   'P 1'
#
loop_
_entity.id
_entity.type
_entity.pdbx_description
1 polymer ?
#
loop_
_entity_poly.entity_id
_entity_poly.type
_entity_poly.pdbx_seq_one_letter_code
_entity_poly.pdbx_strand_id
1 'polypeptide(L)'
;MEQSKKLSAGIIRNDRLMADGRTIRYYDSAGQNRSAKDLRPAEDQPSIGELRLDPLVNEWVAMAAHRQGRIFLPPKELCPLCPTTGELLTEIPESDFEVVVFDNRSPSLRPPVGDWALPDQVGPDTDLGTS
;
A
#
# COMPACT_ATOMS: atom_id res chain seq x y z
N MET A 1 -6.16 3.14 13.46
CA MET A 1 -6.69 4.03 14.52
C MET A 1 -6.32 5.45 14.16
N GLU A 2 -7.27 6.38 14.21
CA GLU A 2 -6.97 7.80 13.98
C GLU A 2 -6.16 8.35 15.15
N GLN A 3 -5.02 8.97 14.87
CA GLN A 3 -4.12 9.47 15.90
C GLN A 3 -3.38 10.70 15.38
N SER A 4 -3.03 11.63 16.28
CA SER A 4 -2.07 12.69 16.00
C SER A 4 -0.85 12.54 16.90
N LYS A 5 0.35 12.70 16.34
CA LYS A 5 1.62 12.56 17.06
C LYS A 5 2.58 13.68 16.66
N LYS A 6 3.08 14.42 17.65
CA LYS A 6 4.22 15.33 17.46
C LYS A 6 5.52 14.53 17.29
N LEU A 7 6.26 14.84 16.24
CA LEU A 7 7.57 14.28 15.92
C LEU A 7 8.66 15.32 16.18
N SER A 8 9.92 14.94 15.92
CA SER A 8 11.04 15.88 15.95
C SER A 8 10.89 16.99 14.89
N ALA A 9 11.66 18.06 15.02
CA ALA A 9 11.68 19.20 14.10
C ALA A 9 10.33 19.93 13.92
N GLY A 10 9.42 19.82 14.90
CA GLY A 10 8.12 20.50 14.85
C GLY A 10 7.09 19.85 13.93
N ILE A 11 7.39 18.68 13.35
CA ILE A 11 6.47 17.97 12.46
C ILE A 11 5.35 17.32 13.26
N ILE A 12 4.13 17.40 12.74
CA ILE A 12 2.96 16.71 13.27
C ILE A 12 2.54 15.63 12.29
N ARG A 13 2.44 14.39 12.78
CA ARG A 13 1.90 13.28 12.02
C ARG A 13 0.43 13.06 12.36
N ASN A 14 -0.43 13.02 11.35
CA ASN A 14 -1.84 12.67 11.51
C ASN A 14 -2.15 11.36 10.76
N ASP A 15 -2.58 10.34 11.49
CA ASP A 15 -2.97 9.04 10.96
C ASP A 15 -4.49 9.04 10.73
N ARG A 16 -4.94 8.66 9.52
CA ARG A 16 -6.35 8.55 9.13
C ARG A 16 -6.63 7.21 8.46
N LEU A 17 -7.88 6.78 8.50
CA LEU A 17 -8.33 5.56 7.82
C LEU A 17 -8.78 5.88 6.39
N MET A 18 -8.38 5.01 5.47
CA MET A 18 -8.83 5.02 4.08
C MET A 18 -10.10 4.17 3.94
N ALA A 19 -10.81 4.30 2.81
CA ALA A 19 -12.07 3.60 2.55
C ALA A 19 -11.94 2.07 2.58
N ASP A 20 -10.75 1.53 2.31
CA ASP A 20 -10.43 0.11 2.31
C ASP A 20 -9.73 -0.37 3.61
N GLY A 21 -9.74 0.46 4.65
CA GLY A 21 -9.15 0.15 5.96
C GLY A 21 -7.64 0.33 6.06
N ARG A 22 -6.94 0.69 4.96
CA ARG A 22 -5.53 1.12 5.03
C ARG A 22 -5.39 2.40 5.85
N THR A 23 -4.17 2.69 6.29
CA THR A 23 -3.85 3.93 7.00
C THR A 23 -3.09 4.88 6.09
N ILE A 24 -3.59 6.11 5.98
CA ILE A 24 -2.90 7.23 5.36
C ILE A 24 -2.32 8.13 6.46
N ARG A 25 -1.06 8.56 6.29
CA ARG A 25 -0.32 9.36 7.28
C ARG A 25 0.11 10.68 6.66
N TYR A 26 -0.35 11.78 7.24
CA TYR A 26 0.04 13.13 6.84
C TYR A 26 1.15 13.64 7.75
N TYR A 27 2.13 14.33 7.18
CA TYR A 27 3.25 14.93 7.90
C TYR A 27 3.30 16.42 7.55
N ASP A 28 2.97 17.25 8.53
CA ASP A 28 2.78 18.70 8.32
C ASP A 28 3.67 19.51 9.28
N SER A 29 4.26 20.59 8.77
CA SER A 29 5.11 21.50 9.55
C SER A 29 4.32 22.51 10.40
N ALA A 30 3.10 22.86 10.00
CA ALA A 30 2.27 23.88 10.66
C ALA A 30 1.10 23.32 11.49
N GLY A 31 0.97 21.99 11.59
CA GLY A 31 -0.09 21.35 12.37
C GLY A 31 -1.50 21.54 11.80
N GLN A 32 -1.62 21.52 10.47
CA GLN A 32 -2.93 21.57 9.80
C GLN A 32 -3.86 20.46 10.33
N ASN A 33 -5.14 20.79 10.47
CA ASN A 33 -6.12 19.79 10.90
C ASN A 33 -6.47 18.88 9.72
N ARG A 34 -6.35 17.57 9.90
CA ARG A 34 -6.69 16.57 8.89
C ARG A 34 -8.03 15.94 9.24
N SER A 35 -9.09 16.23 8.50
CA SER A 35 -10.44 15.71 8.77
C SER A 35 -11.18 15.26 7.51
N ALA A 36 -10.60 15.43 6.33
CA ALA A 36 -11.19 14.95 5.09
C ALA A 36 -11.32 13.42 5.14
N LYS A 37 -12.49 12.93 4.74
CA LYS A 37 -12.78 11.49 4.67
C LYS A 37 -12.54 10.98 3.28
N ASP A 38 -12.02 9.77 3.18
CA ASP A 38 -11.99 9.04 1.92
C ASP A 38 -13.43 8.65 1.53
N LEU A 39 -13.96 9.31 0.50
CA LEU A 39 -15.33 9.11 0.01
C LEU A 39 -15.41 8.08 -1.11
N ARG A 40 -14.30 7.44 -1.49
CA ARG A 40 -14.29 6.40 -2.51
C ARG A 40 -15.09 5.18 -2.02
N PRO A 41 -15.69 4.41 -2.94
CA PRO A 41 -16.24 3.11 -2.57
C PRO A 41 -15.14 2.23 -1.98
N ALA A 42 -15.49 1.47 -0.94
CA ALA A 42 -14.61 0.43 -0.43
C ALA A 42 -14.45 -0.65 -1.52
N GLU A 43 -13.21 -0.89 -1.95
CA GLU A 43 -12.87 -1.92 -2.93
C GLU A 43 -11.98 -2.97 -2.25
N ASP A 44 -12.20 -4.24 -2.59
CA ASP A 44 -11.37 -5.34 -2.09
C ASP A 44 -9.96 -5.26 -2.65
N GLN A 45 -8.97 -5.58 -1.81
CA GLN A 45 -7.59 -5.68 -2.27
C GLN A 45 -7.42 -6.92 -3.16
N PRO A 46 -6.67 -6.83 -4.27
CA PRO A 46 -6.39 -8.00 -5.10
C PRO A 46 -5.65 -9.07 -4.29
N SER A 47 -5.72 -10.33 -4.70
CA SER A 47 -4.98 -11.42 -4.04
C SER A 47 -3.46 -11.24 -4.17
N ILE A 48 -2.71 -11.75 -3.20
CA ILE A 48 -1.24 -11.71 -3.20
C ILE A 48 -0.71 -12.58 -4.36
N GLY A 49 0.39 -12.15 -4.99
CA GLY A 49 1.13 -13.01 -5.91
C GLY A 49 1.82 -14.16 -5.16
N GLU A 50 2.06 -15.27 -5.83
CA GLU A 50 2.75 -16.43 -5.26
C GLU A 50 4.24 -16.43 -5.66
N LEU A 51 5.10 -17.01 -4.82
CA LEU A 51 6.49 -17.33 -5.18
C LEU A 51 6.56 -18.80 -5.59
N ARG A 52 7.20 -19.10 -6.73
CA ARG A 52 7.45 -20.48 -7.19
C ARG A 52 8.94 -20.68 -7.44
N LEU A 53 9.49 -21.79 -6.97
CA LEU A 53 10.88 -22.17 -7.25
C LEU A 53 10.98 -22.81 -8.63
N ASP A 54 11.87 -22.32 -9.49
CA ASP A 54 12.28 -23.00 -10.71
C ASP A 54 13.44 -23.96 -10.39
N PRO A 55 13.23 -25.28 -10.42
CA PRO A 55 14.26 -26.25 -10.05
C PRO A 55 15.36 -26.42 -11.10
N LEU A 56 15.16 -25.97 -12.34
CA LEU A 56 16.16 -26.11 -13.42
C LEU A 56 17.29 -25.09 -13.27
N VAL A 57 16.98 -23.90 -12.75
CA VAL A 57 17.94 -22.81 -12.51
C VAL A 57 18.15 -22.51 -11.02
N ASN A 58 17.37 -23.14 -10.14
CA ASN A 58 17.37 -22.92 -8.68
C ASN A 58 17.11 -21.45 -8.31
N GLU A 59 16.11 -20.84 -8.95
CA GLU A 59 15.73 -19.44 -8.75
C GLU A 59 14.27 -19.30 -8.29
N TRP A 60 14.01 -18.33 -7.41
CA TRP A 60 12.66 -17.99 -6.97
C TRP A 60 12.00 -16.98 -7.92
N VAL A 61 10.84 -17.33 -8.45
CA VAL A 61 10.07 -16.51 -9.40
C VAL A 61 8.80 -15.97 -8.75
N ALA A 62 8.64 -14.65 -8.77
CA ALA A 62 7.42 -13.98 -8.29
C ALA A 62 6.33 -13.96 -9.37
N MET A 63 5.22 -14.65 -9.10
CA MET A 63 4.06 -14.77 -9.99
C MET A 63 2.89 -13.93 -9.47
N ALA A 64 2.60 -12.82 -10.14
CA ALA A 64 1.49 -11.92 -9.80
C ALA A 64 0.45 -11.88 -10.93
N ALA A 65 -0.35 -12.95 -11.07
CA ALA A 65 -1.32 -13.12 -12.16
C ALA A 65 -2.32 -11.95 -12.28
N HIS A 66 -2.65 -11.29 -11.17
CA HIS A 66 -3.52 -10.10 -11.13
C HIS A 66 -2.93 -8.87 -11.85
N ARG A 67 -1.65 -8.87 -12.25
CA ARG A 67 -1.00 -7.76 -12.97
C ARG A 67 -1.30 -7.71 -14.47
N GLN A 68 -1.91 -8.75 -15.07
CA GLN A 68 -2.22 -8.76 -16.51
C GLN A 68 -3.27 -7.71 -16.92
N GLY A 69 -4.14 -7.28 -16.00
CA GLY A 69 -5.21 -6.31 -16.27
C GLY A 69 -4.85 -4.83 -16.08
N ARG A 70 -3.56 -4.47 -15.90
CA ARG A 70 -3.21 -3.06 -15.69
C ARG A 70 -3.50 -2.25 -16.95
N ILE A 71 -4.44 -1.31 -16.82
CA ILE A 71 -4.68 -0.25 -17.79
C ILE A 71 -3.37 0.53 -17.98
N PHE A 72 -2.82 0.46 -19.19
CA PHE A 72 -1.61 1.17 -19.59
C PHE A 72 -1.97 2.65 -19.76
N LEU A 73 -1.41 3.49 -18.88
CA LEU A 73 -1.61 4.94 -18.78
C LEU A 73 -3.08 5.38 -18.69
N PRO A 74 -3.66 5.45 -17.47
CA PRO A 74 -4.87 6.26 -17.30
C PRO A 74 -4.58 7.71 -17.73
N PRO A 75 -5.57 8.43 -18.29
CA PRO A 75 -5.44 9.84 -18.66
C PRO A 75 -4.79 10.67 -17.54
N LYS A 76 -4.00 11.69 -17.89
CA LYS A 76 -3.29 12.56 -16.91
C LYS A 76 -4.21 13.16 -15.84
N GLU A 77 -5.49 13.30 -16.16
CA GLU A 77 -6.58 13.75 -15.28
C GLU A 77 -6.81 12.81 -14.09
N LEU A 78 -6.33 11.56 -14.14
CA LEU A 78 -6.43 10.55 -13.09
C LEU A 78 -5.08 10.34 -12.38
N CYS A 79 -4.38 11.44 -12.09
CA CYS A 79 -3.17 11.42 -11.27
C CYS A 79 -3.47 10.77 -9.91
N PRO A 80 -2.96 9.55 -9.62
CA PRO A 80 -3.37 8.80 -8.44
C PRO A 80 -2.83 9.38 -7.13
N LEU A 81 -1.83 10.28 -7.22
CA LEU A 81 -1.19 10.95 -6.10
C LEU A 81 -1.65 12.41 -5.94
N CYS A 82 -2.59 12.85 -6.77
CA CYS A 82 -3.14 14.19 -6.66
C CYS A 82 -4.23 14.21 -5.58
N PRO A 83 -4.43 15.33 -4.88
CA PRO A 83 -5.50 15.47 -3.92
C PRO A 83 -6.87 15.29 -4.57
N THR A 84 -7.84 14.86 -3.77
CA THR A 84 -9.25 14.81 -4.18
C THR A 84 -9.75 16.22 -4.48
N THR A 85 -10.44 16.38 -5.61
CA THR A 85 -11.01 17.68 -6.03
C THR A 85 -12.44 17.52 -6.53
N GLY A 86 -13.41 18.08 -5.81
CA GLY A 86 -14.83 17.98 -6.18
C GLY A 86 -15.27 16.52 -6.34
N GLU A 87 -15.68 16.15 -7.55
CA GLU A 87 -16.12 14.79 -7.89
C GLU A 87 -14.96 13.82 -8.23
N LEU A 88 -13.74 14.34 -8.41
CA LEU A 88 -12.57 13.51 -8.69
C LEU A 88 -11.96 12.99 -7.39
N LEU A 89 -12.46 11.83 -6.95
CA LEU A 89 -12.01 11.16 -5.72
C LEU A 89 -10.69 10.39 -5.96
N THR A 90 -9.70 10.62 -5.10
CA THR A 90 -8.36 10.00 -5.19
C THR A 90 -7.98 9.30 -3.87
N GLU A 91 -6.82 8.65 -3.82
CA GLU A 91 -6.30 8.04 -2.58
C GLU A 91 -5.95 9.08 -1.49
N ILE A 92 -5.91 10.37 -1.83
CA ILE A 92 -5.54 11.44 -0.90
C ILE A 92 -6.73 12.42 -0.77
N PRO A 93 -7.56 12.27 0.27
CA PRO A 93 -8.74 13.12 0.47
C PRO A 93 -8.43 14.60 0.75
N GLU A 94 -7.29 14.88 1.39
CA GLU A 94 -6.91 16.23 1.81
C GLU A 94 -6.39 17.05 0.63
N SER A 95 -6.81 18.32 0.55
CA SER A 95 -6.47 19.18 -0.58
C SER A 95 -5.11 19.87 -0.48
N ASP A 96 -4.58 20.01 0.73
CA ASP A 96 -3.44 20.86 1.08
C ASP A 96 -2.41 20.15 1.96
N PHE A 97 -1.98 18.95 1.55
CA PHE A 97 -0.94 18.18 2.25
C PHE A 97 0.48 18.59 1.86
N GLU A 98 1.41 18.55 2.83
CA GLU A 98 2.84 18.72 2.57
C GLU A 98 3.47 17.38 2.13
N VAL A 99 3.34 16.36 2.97
CA VAL A 99 3.82 15.00 2.69
C VAL A 99 2.80 13.98 3.17
N VAL A 100 2.55 12.96 2.35
CA VAL A 100 1.62 11.87 2.66
C VAL A 100 2.25 10.51 2.40
N VAL A 101 1.98 9.55 3.28
CA VAL A 101 2.47 8.18 3.19
C VAL A 101 1.31 7.21 3.39
N PHE A 102 1.15 6.29 2.45
CA PHE A 102 0.17 5.21 2.48
C PHE A 102 0.70 4.00 1.70
N ASP A 103 0.20 2.81 2.02
CA ASP A 103 0.61 1.59 1.33
C ASP A 103 0.05 1.58 -0.09
N ASN A 104 0.78 1.06 -1.08
CA ASN A 104 0.31 0.97 -2.46
C ASN A 104 -0.88 0.01 -2.58
N ARG A 105 -1.94 0.38 -3.31
CA ARG A 105 -3.13 -0.48 -3.55
C ARG A 105 -2.80 -1.75 -4.34
N SER A 106 -1.78 -1.71 -5.20
CA SER A 106 -1.32 -2.86 -6.00
C SER A 106 0.16 -3.13 -5.74
N PRO A 107 0.51 -3.53 -4.51
CA PRO A 107 1.90 -3.69 -4.10
C PRO A 107 2.49 -4.94 -4.77
N SER A 108 3.78 -4.88 -5.12
CA SER A 108 4.48 -6.05 -5.66
C SER A 108 4.77 -7.10 -4.57
N LEU A 109 4.83 -6.67 -3.31
CA LEU A 109 5.14 -7.49 -2.14
C LEU A 109 4.20 -7.08 -1.01
N ARG A 110 3.66 -8.06 -0.28
CA ARG A 110 2.98 -7.85 1.01
C ARG A 110 3.52 -8.87 2.00
N PRO A 111 3.51 -8.55 3.31
CA PRO A 111 3.72 -9.57 4.32
C PRO A 111 2.76 -10.74 4.08
N PRO A 112 3.25 -11.99 4.13
CA PRO A 112 2.41 -13.16 3.99
C PRO A 112 1.35 -13.20 5.09
N VAL A 113 0.20 -13.79 4.76
CA VAL A 113 -0.90 -14.01 5.70
C VAL A 113 -0.73 -15.41 6.29
N GLY A 114 -0.69 -15.52 7.63
CA GLY A 114 -0.50 -16.80 8.33
C GLY A 114 0.87 -16.92 9.02
N ASP A 115 1.21 -18.12 9.46
CA ASP A 115 2.47 -18.44 10.15
C ASP A 115 3.58 -18.70 9.13
N TRP A 116 3.95 -17.65 8.39
CA TRP A 116 5.06 -17.72 7.45
C TRP A 116 6.38 -17.41 8.16
N ALA A 117 7.28 -18.40 8.18
CA ALA A 117 8.67 -18.22 8.53
C ALA A 117 9.55 -18.30 7.29
N LEU A 118 10.65 -17.53 7.27
CA LEU A 118 11.72 -17.80 6.32
C LEU A 118 12.24 -19.22 6.59
N PRO A 119 12.50 -20.03 5.55
CA PRO A 119 13.09 -21.33 5.78
C PRO A 119 14.47 -21.19 6.44
N ASP A 120 14.76 -22.08 7.38
CA ASP A 120 16.00 -22.06 8.16
C ASP A 120 17.25 -22.30 7.30
N GLN A 121 17.08 -22.86 6.09
CA GLN A 121 18.15 -23.11 5.12
C GLN A 121 17.76 -22.69 3.70
N VAL A 122 18.76 -22.28 2.90
CA VAL A 122 18.60 -21.98 1.47
C VAL A 122 19.46 -22.97 0.67
N GLY A 123 18.80 -23.95 0.06
CA GLY A 123 19.43 -25.04 -0.69
C GLY A 123 18.43 -26.11 -1.18
N PRO A 124 18.87 -27.20 -1.83
CA PRO A 124 17.98 -28.28 -2.27
C PRO A 124 17.22 -28.97 -1.12
N ASP A 125 17.69 -28.80 0.12
CA ASP A 125 17.05 -29.30 1.34
C ASP A 125 16.21 -28.22 2.07
N THR A 126 15.83 -27.14 1.38
CA THR A 126 14.93 -26.11 1.92
C THR A 126 13.57 -26.76 2.17
N ASP A 127 13.11 -26.77 3.44
CA ASP A 127 11.77 -27.23 3.77
C ASP A 127 10.73 -26.44 2.97
N LEU A 128 9.78 -27.16 2.36
CA LEU A 128 8.62 -26.58 1.70
C LEU A 128 7.77 -25.93 2.79
N GLY A 129 7.99 -24.64 3.04
CA GLY A 129 7.30 -23.88 4.08
C GLY A 129 5.82 -24.23 4.10
N THR A 130 5.36 -24.79 5.22
CA THR A 130 3.98 -25.25 5.37
C THR A 130 3.02 -24.06 5.39
N SER A 131 1.92 -24.21 4.65
CA SER A 131 0.76 -23.33 4.61
C SER A 131 -0.03 -23.29 5.92
#